data_AF-A0A650CRC8-F1
#
_entry.id   AF-A0A650CRC8-F1
#
_cell.length_a   1.000
_cell.length_b   1.000
_cell.length_c   1.000
_cell.angle_alpha   90.00
_cell.angle_beta   90.00
_cell.angle_gamma   90.00
#
_symmetry.space_group_name_H-M   'P 1'
#
loop_
_entity.id
_entity.type
_entity.pdbx_description
1 polymer ?
#
loop_
_entity_poly.entity_id
_entity_poly.type
_entity_poly.pdbx_seq_one_letter_code
_entity_poly.pdbx_strand_id
1 'polypeptide(L)'
;MKIAVTYDKDYNLKPLDEAEIIGIIDEEKKEVEQYENPGVGSKEMTMDAILSLEPDAIVVGKQFLCPGSYMMSYGRIKYIPTEYKTLNEVLDHLEELKKNMKDELEEDMYAEPFHHHHGHF
;
A
#
# COMPACT_ATOMS: atom_id res chain seq x y z
N MET A 1 16.46 -3.16 3.73
CA MET A 1 15.00 -3.07 3.99
C MET A 1 14.31 -2.87 2.66
N LYS A 2 13.21 -3.59 2.43
CA LYS A 2 12.37 -3.49 1.24
C LYS A 2 11.03 -2.89 1.59
N ILE A 3 10.66 -1.80 0.93
CA ILE A 3 9.40 -1.10 1.17
C ILE A 3 8.56 -1.15 -0.11
N ALA A 4 7.39 -1.77 -0.01
CA ALA A 4 6.41 -1.79 -1.10
C ALA A 4 5.68 -0.44 -1.20
N VAL A 5 5.41 -0.01 -2.42
CA VAL A 5 4.59 1.15 -2.75
C VAL A 5 3.82 0.85 -4.02
N THR A 6 2.60 1.37 -4.13
CA THR A 6 1.71 1.13 -5.27
C THR A 6 1.33 2.43 -5.94
N TYR A 7 1.46 2.48 -7.26
CA TYR A 7 1.26 3.70 -8.05
C TYR A 7 0.83 3.41 -9.50
N ASP A 8 0.37 4.45 -10.20
CA ASP A 8 0.03 4.41 -11.63
C ASP A 8 1.23 4.75 -12.54
N LYS A 9 1.05 4.67 -13.86
CA LYS A 9 2.13 5.02 -14.82
C LYS A 9 2.62 6.46 -14.74
N ASP A 10 1.84 7.35 -14.13
CA ASP A 10 2.19 8.76 -13.90
C ASP A 10 2.86 8.98 -12.53
N TYR A 11 3.22 7.89 -11.83
CA TYR A 11 3.87 7.88 -10.51
C TYR A 11 3.01 8.46 -9.38
N ASN A 12 1.69 8.52 -9.56
CA ASN A 12 0.78 8.86 -8.47
C ASN A 12 0.50 7.61 -7.65
N LEU A 13 0.58 7.73 -6.32
CA LEU A 13 0.20 6.67 -5.41
C LEU A 13 -1.28 6.31 -5.60
N LYS A 14 -1.57 5.02 -5.61
CA LYS A 14 -2.91 4.49 -5.86
C LYS A 14 -3.29 3.41 -4.86
N PRO A 15 -4.59 3.29 -4.54
CA PRO A 15 -5.12 2.09 -3.89
C PRO A 15 -4.73 0.81 -4.63
N LEU A 16 -4.69 -0.31 -3.91
CA LEU A 16 -4.16 -1.57 -4.43
C LEU A 16 -4.88 -2.08 -5.69
N ASP A 17 -6.17 -1.81 -5.83
CA ASP A 17 -7.00 -2.17 -6.98
C ASP A 17 -6.88 -1.19 -8.15
N GLU A 18 -6.38 0.03 -7.93
CA GLU A 18 -6.19 1.04 -8.98
C GLU A 18 -4.73 1.14 -9.47
N ALA A 19 -3.78 0.61 -8.69
CA ALA A 19 -2.36 0.69 -9.00
C ALA A 19 -1.97 -0.22 -10.15
N GLU A 20 -1.32 0.34 -11.17
CA GLU A 20 -0.78 -0.44 -12.29
C GLU A 20 0.60 -1.04 -11.98
N ILE A 21 1.33 -0.44 -11.04
CA ILE A 21 2.71 -0.80 -10.72
C ILE A 21 2.85 -1.06 -9.21
N ILE A 22 3.55 -2.14 -8.89
CA ILE A 22 4.10 -2.42 -7.55
C ILE A 22 5.58 -2.06 -7.58
N GLY A 23 5.96 -1.03 -6.81
CA GLY A 23 7.36 -0.65 -6.60
C GLY A 23 7.91 -1.27 -5.32
N ILE A 24 9.15 -1.73 -5.36
CA ILE A 24 9.93 -2.14 -4.19
C ILE A 24 11.11 -1.19 -4.05
N ILE A 25 11.06 -0.34 -3.02
CA ILE A 25 12.18 0.52 -2.64
C ILE A 25 13.17 -0.35 -1.85
N ASP A 26 14.33 -0.65 -2.45
CA ASP A 26 15.41 -1.38 -1.81
C ASP A 26 16.43 -0.39 -1.26
N GLU A 27 16.43 -0.21 0.07
CA GLU A 27 17.31 0.75 0.74
C GLU A 27 18.79 0.36 0.69
N GLU A 28 19.09 -0.93 0.58
CA GLU A 28 20.48 -1.41 0.55
C GLU A 28 21.10 -1.14 -0.82
N LYS A 29 20.31 -1.35 -1.88
CA LYS A 29 20.73 -1.08 -3.27
C LYS A 29 20.54 0.38 -3.68
N LYS A 30 19.69 1.13 -2.97
CA LYS A 30 19.26 2.50 -3.31
C LYS A 30 18.57 2.58 -4.67
N GLU A 31 17.74 1.58 -4.96
CA GLU A 31 17.03 1.44 -6.23
C GLU A 31 15.54 1.17 -5.98
N VAL A 32 14.70 1.50 -6.96
CA VAL A 32 13.28 1.14 -6.95
C VAL A 32 13.06 0.11 -8.05
N GLU A 33 12.85 -1.14 -7.64
CA GLU A 33 12.45 -2.22 -8.54
C GLU A 33 10.96 -2.06 -8.87
N GLN A 34 10.57 -2.25 -10.13
CA GLN A 34 9.20 -2.03 -10.60
C GLN A 34 8.64 -3.30 -11.21
N TYR A 35 7.43 -3.65 -10.81
CA TYR A 35 6.71 -4.84 -11.24
C TYR A 35 5.32 -4.44 -11.73
N GLU A 36 4.88 -5.00 -12.86
CA GLU A 36 3.48 -4.88 -13.27
C GLU A 36 2.58 -5.52 -12.22
N ASN A 37 1.48 -4.86 -11.86
CA ASN A 37 0.54 -5.41 -10.90
C ASN A 37 -0.37 -6.46 -11.57
N PRO A 38 -0.29 -7.75 -11.23
CA PRO A 38 -1.21 -8.75 -11.78
C PRO A 38 -2.63 -8.67 -11.15
N GLY A 39 -2.78 -7.91 -10.07
CA GLY A 39 -4.01 -7.79 -9.28
C GLY A 39 -4.84 -6.53 -9.55
N VAL A 40 -4.56 -5.75 -10.61
CA VAL A 40 -5.37 -4.57 -10.95
C VAL A 40 -6.86 -4.91 -10.94
N GLY A 41 -7.64 -4.13 -10.20
CA GLY A 41 -9.07 -4.36 -9.94
C GLY A 41 -9.39 -5.19 -8.69
N SER A 42 -8.38 -5.68 -7.95
CA SER A 42 -8.57 -6.44 -6.71
C SER A 42 -7.47 -6.18 -5.68
N LYS A 43 -7.84 -5.54 -4.56
CA LYS A 43 -6.90 -5.24 -3.47
C LYS A 43 -6.27 -6.48 -2.85
N GLU A 44 -7.03 -7.57 -2.75
CA GLU A 44 -6.58 -8.83 -2.19
C GLU A 44 -5.57 -9.53 -3.12
N MET A 45 -5.83 -9.54 -4.44
CA MET A 45 -4.89 -10.09 -5.41
C MET A 45 -3.60 -9.26 -5.51
N THR A 46 -3.71 -7.93 -5.51
CA THR A 46 -2.53 -7.06 -5.46
C THR A 46 -1.73 -7.29 -4.18
N MET A 47 -2.40 -7.43 -3.02
CA MET A 47 -1.70 -7.70 -1.77
C MET A 47 -1.00 -9.06 -1.79
N ASP A 48 -1.61 -10.11 -2.35
CA ASP A 48 -0.96 -11.42 -2.53
C ASP A 48 0.32 -11.31 -3.39
N ALA A 49 0.25 -10.54 -4.48
CA ALA A 49 1.42 -10.26 -5.32
C ALA A 49 2.50 -9.48 -4.57
N ILE A 50 2.12 -8.46 -3.77
CA ILE A 50 3.05 -7.71 -2.92
C ILE A 50 3.73 -8.63 -1.92
N LEU A 51 2.97 -9.46 -1.20
CA LEU A 51 3.52 -10.36 -0.18
C LEU A 51 4.47 -11.40 -0.79
N SER A 52 4.25 -11.81 -2.05
CA SER A 52 5.14 -12.72 -2.79
C SER A 52 6.51 -12.10 -3.12
N LEU A 53 6.63 -10.77 -3.07
CA LEU A 53 7.90 -10.04 -3.21
C LEU A 53 8.66 -9.89 -1.88
N GLU A 54 8.08 -10.40 -0.79
CA GLU A 54 8.62 -10.39 0.58
C GLU A 54 9.11 -8.99 1.05
N PRO A 55 8.28 -7.94 0.96
CA PRO A 55 8.64 -6.63 1.51
C PRO A 55 8.60 -6.66 3.04
N ASP A 56 9.41 -5.81 3.68
CA ASP A 56 9.39 -5.62 5.13
C ASP A 56 8.23 -4.70 5.56
N ALA A 57 7.87 -3.75 4.70
CA ALA A 57 6.81 -2.78 4.95
C ALA A 57 6.11 -2.33 3.66
N ILE A 58 4.95 -1.69 3.80
CA ILE A 58 4.21 -1.06 2.70
C ILE A 58 3.82 0.38 3.03
N VAL A 59 4.02 1.29 2.08
CA VAL A 59 3.50 2.66 2.11
C VAL A 59 2.02 2.64 1.75
N VAL A 60 1.17 3.17 2.64
CA VAL A 60 -0.29 3.14 2.49
C VAL A 60 -0.92 4.48 2.77
N GLY A 61 -1.70 4.98 1.82
CA GLY A 61 -2.63 6.08 2.05
C GLY A 61 -3.95 5.59 2.66
N LYS A 62 -4.80 6.54 3.05
CA LYS A 62 -6.16 6.22 3.50
C LYS A 62 -6.94 5.52 2.39
N GLN A 63 -7.65 4.44 2.72
CA GLN A 63 -8.41 3.59 1.79
C GLN A 63 -7.56 2.90 0.71
N PHE A 64 -6.24 2.81 0.86
CA PHE A 64 -5.43 2.05 -0.09
C PHE A 64 -5.70 0.55 0.03
N LEU A 65 -5.99 0.11 1.26
CA LEU A 65 -6.37 -1.25 1.61
C LEU A 65 -7.90 -1.40 1.69
N CYS A 66 -8.36 -2.64 1.79
CA CYS A 66 -9.66 -3.03 2.34
C CYS A 66 -9.44 -3.93 3.57
N PRO A 67 -10.48 -4.29 4.34
CA PRO A 67 -10.33 -5.19 5.49
C PRO A 67 -9.70 -6.54 5.10
N GLY A 68 -10.08 -7.09 3.94
CA GLY A 68 -9.52 -8.35 3.42
C GLY A 68 -8.01 -8.26 3.18
N SER A 69 -7.56 -7.27 2.41
CA SER A 69 -6.13 -7.09 2.11
C SER A 69 -5.31 -6.79 3.37
N TYR A 70 -5.86 -6.03 4.33
CA TYR A 70 -5.20 -5.77 5.61
C TYR A 70 -5.01 -7.06 6.42
N MET A 71 -6.05 -7.89 6.52
CA MET A 71 -5.97 -9.16 7.24
C MET A 71 -4.99 -10.15 6.61
N MET A 72 -4.81 -10.11 5.28
CA MET A 72 -3.80 -10.93 4.59
C MET A 72 -2.36 -10.54 4.96
N SER A 73 -2.11 -9.24 5.13
CA SER A 73 -0.78 -8.69 5.40
C SER A 73 -0.47 -8.50 6.89
N TYR A 74 -1.48 -8.54 7.76
CA TYR A 74 -1.34 -8.34 9.20
C TYR A 74 -0.34 -9.31 9.82
N GLY A 75 0.62 -8.77 10.57
CA GLY A 75 1.71 -9.53 11.20
C GLY A 75 2.76 -10.08 10.23
N ARG A 76 2.63 -9.85 8.92
CA ARG A 76 3.61 -10.26 7.90
C ARG A 76 4.49 -9.11 7.45
N ILE A 77 3.91 -7.92 7.33
CA ILE A 77 4.60 -6.69 6.92
C ILE A 77 4.19 -5.55 7.85
N LYS A 78 5.02 -4.50 7.90
CA LYS A 78 4.69 -3.26 8.60
C LYS A 78 4.00 -2.26 7.68
N TYR A 79 3.30 -1.30 8.26
CA TYR A 79 2.60 -0.27 7.52
C TYR A 79 3.25 1.09 7.74
N ILE A 80 3.36 1.87 6.68
CA ILE A 80 3.88 3.23 6.69
C ILE A 80 2.75 4.14 6.18
N PRO A 81 1.92 4.70 7.07
CA PRO A 81 0.87 5.64 6.69
C PRO A 81 1.46 6.87 6.02
N THR A 82 0.82 7.36 4.97
CA THR A 82 1.23 8.59 4.28
C THR A 82 0.05 9.43 3.82
N GLU A 83 0.29 10.75 3.74
CA GLU A 83 -0.61 11.71 3.08
C GLU A 83 -0.08 12.15 1.71
N TYR A 84 1.13 11.70 1.32
CA TYR A 84 1.73 12.00 0.03
C TYR A 84 0.98 11.32 -1.11
N LYS A 85 1.12 11.90 -2.30
CA LYS A 85 0.33 11.50 -3.47
C LYS A 85 1.17 10.94 -4.60
N THR A 86 2.49 11.10 -4.53
CA THR A 86 3.39 10.68 -5.61
C THR A 86 4.58 9.90 -5.08
N LEU A 87 5.13 9.02 -5.91
CA LEU A 87 6.32 8.23 -5.57
C LEU A 87 7.49 9.14 -5.19
N ASN A 88 7.67 10.25 -5.90
CA ASN A 88 8.76 11.18 -5.64
C ASN A 88 8.67 11.80 -4.24
N GLU A 89 7.48 12.22 -3.81
CA GLU A 89 7.28 12.73 -2.44
C GLU A 89 7.63 11.66 -1.39
N VAL A 90 7.24 10.40 -1.63
CA VAL A 90 7.59 9.28 -0.73
C VAL A 90 9.10 9.09 -0.66
N LEU A 91 9.81 9.15 -1.79
CA LEU A 91 11.26 9.00 -1.85
C LEU A 91 11.99 10.17 -1.17
N ASP A 92 11.54 11.40 -1.42
CA ASP A 92 12.13 12.62 -0.84
C ASP A 92 11.96 12.67 0.69
N HIS A 93 10.89 12.06 1.21
CA HIS A 93 10.55 12.05 2.63
C HIS A 93 10.65 10.66 3.30
N LEU A 94 11.34 9.70 2.68
CA LEU A 94 11.36 8.29 3.11
C LEU A 94 11.81 8.11 4.56
N GLU A 95 12.89 8.80 4.94
CA GLU A 95 13.46 8.72 6.29
C GLU A 95 12.53 9.29 7.37
N GLU A 96 11.64 10.22 7.01
CA GLU A 96 10.61 10.73 7.91
C GLU A 96 9.45 9.74 8.01
N LEU A 97 8.96 9.25 6.88
CA LEU A 97 7.87 8.28 6.80
C LEU A 97 8.17 7.00 7.61
N LYS A 98 9.39 6.47 7.51
CA LYS A 98 9.82 5.27 8.24
C LYS A 98 9.69 5.39 9.76
N LYS A 99 9.74 6.60 10.32
CA LYS A 99 9.55 6.82 11.77
C LYS A 99 8.11 6.58 12.21
N ASN A 100 7.15 6.69 11.27
CA ASN A 100 5.73 6.45 11.49
C ASN A 100 5.32 5.00 11.18
N MET A 101 6.29 4.10 10.99
CA MET A 101 6.05 2.70 10.74
C MET A 101 5.32 2.04 11.93
N LYS A 102 4.29 1.27 11.63
CA LYS A 102 3.44 0.61 12.63
C LYS A 102 3.19 -0.85 12.25
N ASP A 103 2.99 -1.69 13.27
CA ASP A 103 2.59 -3.08 13.08
C ASP A 103 1.09 -3.21 12.79
N GLU A 104 0.29 -2.22 13.20
CA GLU A 104 -1.17 -2.21 13.07
C GLU A 104 -1.65 -0.85 12.55
N LEU A 105 -2.73 -0.86 11.76
CA LEU A 105 -3.40 0.34 11.25
C LEU A 105 -4.68 0.61 12.04
N GLU A 106 -5.01 1.89 12.15
CA GLU A 106 -6.34 2.32 12.61
C GLU A 106 -7.41 1.88 11.61
N GLU A 107 -8.61 1.56 12.11
CA GLU A 107 -9.70 1.01 11.30
C GLU A 107 -10.07 1.93 10.12
N ASP A 108 -10.01 3.26 10.30
CA ASP A 108 -10.35 4.23 9.26
C ASP A 108 -9.40 4.24 8.05
N MET A 109 -8.24 3.59 8.15
CA MET A 109 -7.27 3.47 7.06
C MET A 109 -7.66 2.42 6.03
N TYR A 110 -8.34 1.36 6.45
CA TYR A 110 -8.69 0.21 5.60
C TYR A 110 -10.18 -0.11 5.57
N ALA A 111 -10.98 0.43 6.48
CA ALA A 111 -12.43 0.25 6.47
C ALA A 111 -13.04 0.91 5.23
N GLU A 112 -14.00 0.21 4.62
CA GLU A 112 -14.79 0.79 3.56
C GLU A 112 -15.67 1.90 4.14
N PRO A 113 -15.85 3.03 3.43
CA PRO A 113 -16.77 4.05 3.88
C PRO A 113 -18.16 3.41 3.98
N PHE A 114 -18.75 3.42 5.18
CA PHE A 114 -20.12 2.96 5.42
C PHE A 114 -21.08 3.80 4.56
N HIS A 115 -21.32 3.38 3.32
CA HIS A 115 -22.50 3.80 2.60
C HIS A 115 -23.68 3.10 3.27
N HIS A 116 -24.49 3.87 3.97
CA HIS A 116 -25.83 3.47 4.42
C HIS A 116 -26.58 2.87 3.22
N HIS A 117 -26.56 1.55 3.07
CA HIS A 117 -27.62 0.86 2.38
C HIS A 117 -28.86 1.02 3.27
N HIS A 118 -29.64 2.07 3.00
CA HIS A 118 -31.06 2.11 3.33
C HIS A 118 -31.75 0.96 2.59
N GLY A 119 -31.63 -0.25 3.13
CA GLY A 119 -32.44 -1.39 2.78
C GLY A 119 -33.76 -1.27 3.51
N HIS A 120 -34.73 -0.62 2.86
CA HIS A 120 -36.14 -0.83 3.15
C HIS A 120 -36.45 -2.33 2.99
N PHE A 121 -36.86 -2.99 4.07
CA PHE A 121 -37.75 -4.14 4.05
C PHE A 121 -38.66 -4.08 5.28
#